data_AF-A0A0Q6TNM2-F1
#
_entry.id   AF-A0A0Q6TNM2-F1
#
_cell.length_a   1.000
_cell.length_b   1.000
_cell.length_c   1.000
_cell.angle_alpha   90.00
_cell.angle_beta   90.00
_cell.angle_gamma   90.00
#
_symmetry.space_group_name_H-M   'P 1'
#
loop_
_entity.id
_entity.type
_entity.pdbx_description
1 polymer ?
#
loop_
_entity_poly.entity_id
_entity_poly.type
_entity_poly.pdbx_seq_one_letter_code
_entity_poly.pdbx_strand_id
1 'polypeptide(L)'
;MTSAPTSALIADLLAHPADADRLVRAACAELRADAVAPVPPEVSALRAGLARIADTGLDGVLHRLVADVPQGCVTERLAALLRPPELAWDEAQEIDWAARHWQECRAEGQLDEELAADFGEYWRRLEWSALRQHLVLLGQGHPEERRLLAHVAKTSSRYVAFGPLKRALEAQHPEFFELGFSLR
;
A
#
# COMPACT_ATOMS: atom_id res chain seq x y z
N MET A 1 13.00 1.54 15.03
CA MET A 1 12.39 0.20 15.04
C MET A 1 11.06 0.31 15.76
N THR A 2 10.05 0.84 15.09
CA THR A 2 8.69 0.90 15.63
C THR A 2 8.08 -0.46 15.41
N SER A 3 7.91 -1.23 16.49
CA SER A 3 7.26 -2.54 16.49
C SER A 3 5.94 -2.43 15.74
N ALA A 4 5.82 -3.08 14.58
CA ALA A 4 4.63 -2.98 13.75
C ALA A 4 3.43 -3.62 14.50
N PRO A 5 2.40 -2.85 14.87
CA PRO A 5 1.15 -3.40 15.41
C PRO A 5 0.46 -4.38 14.44
N THR A 6 0.98 -4.50 13.21
CA THR A 6 0.45 -5.33 12.13
C THR A 6 0.64 -6.83 12.36
N SER A 7 1.71 -7.32 12.99
CA SER A 7 1.98 -8.78 13.01
C SER A 7 0.99 -9.57 13.88
N ALA A 8 0.65 -9.06 15.07
CA ALA A 8 -0.37 -9.67 15.93
C ALA A 8 -1.77 -9.58 15.30
N LEU A 9 -2.10 -8.43 14.71
CA LEU A 9 -3.35 -8.24 14.00
C LEU A 9 -3.50 -9.17 12.79
N ILE A 10 -2.43 -9.36 12.00
CA ILE A 10 -2.42 -10.33 10.88
C ILE A 10 -2.69 -11.73 11.40
N ALA A 11 -2.05 -12.14 12.50
CA ALA A 11 -2.29 -13.46 13.10
C ALA A 11 -3.75 -13.64 13.52
N ASP A 12 -4.36 -12.60 14.14
CA ASP A 12 -5.77 -12.63 14.53
C ASP A 12 -6.72 -12.67 13.32
N LEU A 13 -6.42 -11.92 12.26
CA LEU A 13 -7.19 -11.90 11.01
C LEU A 13 -7.14 -13.26 10.29
N LEU A 14 -5.98 -13.93 10.32
CA LEU A 14 -5.80 -15.27 9.77
C LEU A 14 -6.55 -16.33 10.60
N ALA A 15 -6.54 -16.19 11.93
CA ALA A 15 -7.20 -17.13 12.83
C ALA A 15 -8.73 -16.96 12.83
N HIS A 16 -9.23 -15.74 12.63
CA HIS A 16 -10.65 -15.39 12.77
C HIS A 16 -11.15 -14.53 11.58
N PRO A 17 -11.21 -15.09 10.36
CA PRO A 17 -11.60 -14.32 9.17
C PRO A 17 -13.04 -13.76 9.24
N ALA A 18 -13.93 -14.41 10.01
CA ALA A 18 -15.29 -13.91 10.24
C ALA A 18 -15.32 -12.58 11.03
N ASP A 19 -14.26 -12.28 11.78
CA ASP A 19 -14.13 -11.08 12.59
C ASP A 19 -13.37 -9.95 11.87
N ALA A 20 -12.99 -10.15 10.60
CA ALA A 20 -12.11 -9.23 9.87
C ALA A 20 -12.62 -7.77 9.88
N ASP A 21 -13.92 -7.55 9.63
CA ASP A 21 -14.49 -6.19 9.65
C ASP A 21 -14.33 -5.52 11.02
N ARG A 22 -14.65 -6.25 12.10
CA ARG A 22 -14.52 -5.74 13.47
C ARG A 22 -13.07 -5.39 13.80
N LEU A 23 -12.15 -6.29 13.46
CA LEU A 23 -10.72 -6.13 13.75
C LEU A 23 -10.09 -4.97 12.94
N VAL A 24 -10.39 -4.88 11.64
CA VAL A 24 -9.88 -3.79 10.80
C VAL A 24 -10.44 -2.44 11.24
N ARG A 25 -11.73 -2.37 11.61
CA ARG A 25 -12.32 -1.13 12.14
C ARG A 25 -11.71 -0.69 13.46
N ALA A 26 -11.42 -1.64 14.36
CA ALA A 26 -10.73 -1.34 15.61
C ALA A 26 -9.32 -0.79 15.34
N ALA A 27 -8.56 -1.45 14.47
CA ALA A 27 -7.23 -0.99 14.06
C ALA A 27 -7.28 0.41 13.42
N CYS A 28 -8.24 0.67 12.53
CA CYS A 28 -8.46 2.00 11.93
C CYS A 28 -8.67 3.09 12.99
N ALA A 29 -9.42 2.81 14.06
CA ALA A 29 -9.63 3.76 15.14
C ALA A 29 -8.32 4.07 15.91
N GLU A 30 -7.51 3.04 16.16
CA GLU A 30 -6.17 3.21 16.76
C GLU A 30 -5.23 4.02 15.86
N LEU A 31 -5.27 3.78 14.54
CA LEU A 31 -4.47 4.53 13.57
C LEU A 31 -4.76 6.04 13.64
N ARG A 32 -6.03 6.43 13.79
CA ARG A 32 -6.42 7.84 13.89
C ARG A 32 -6.04 8.49 15.22
N ALA A 33 -6.05 7.74 16.31
CA ALA A 33 -5.71 8.26 17.63
C ALA A 33 -4.21 8.61 17.76
N ASP A 34 -3.36 7.89 17.02
CA ASP A 34 -1.90 8.03 17.10
C ASP A 34 -1.34 8.95 16.00
N ALA A 35 -0.87 10.14 16.39
CA ALA A 35 -0.10 11.00 15.49
C ALA A 35 1.33 10.45 15.29
N VAL A 36 1.78 10.36 14.03
CA VAL A 36 3.13 9.93 13.70
C VAL A 36 3.99 11.11 13.28
N ALA A 37 5.18 11.23 13.88
CA ALA A 37 6.17 12.21 13.47
C ALA A 37 6.72 11.88 12.06
N PRO A 38 6.96 12.88 11.20
CA PRO A 38 7.53 12.63 9.89
C PRO A 38 8.93 12.02 10.00
N VAL A 39 9.18 10.98 9.21
CA VAL A 39 10.45 10.26 9.10
C VAL A 39 11.05 10.55 7.72
N PRO A 40 12.39 10.64 7.56
CA PRO A 40 13.01 10.85 6.25
C PRO A 40 12.74 9.68 5.27
N PRO A 41 12.54 9.98 3.97
CA PRO A 41 12.17 8.98 2.97
C PRO A 41 13.20 7.87 2.82
N GLU A 42 12.73 6.62 2.76
CA GLU A 42 13.56 5.42 2.57
C GLU A 42 14.00 5.22 1.11
N VAL A 43 14.64 6.25 0.52
CA VAL A 43 15.02 6.27 -0.90
C VAL A 43 15.90 5.08 -1.30
N SER A 44 16.84 4.68 -0.43
CA SER A 44 17.72 3.53 -0.68
C SER A 44 16.95 2.20 -0.73
N ALA A 45 16.03 2.00 0.21
CA ALA A 45 15.21 0.78 0.26
C ALA A 45 14.25 0.71 -0.93
N LEU A 46 13.67 1.84 -1.33
CA LEU A 46 12.84 1.92 -2.54
C LEU A 46 13.64 1.61 -3.81
N ARG A 47 14.85 2.14 -3.91
CA ARG A 47 15.74 1.83 -5.04
C ARG A 47 16.08 0.34 -5.08
N ALA A 48 16.37 -0.27 -3.93
CA ALA A 48 16.62 -1.72 -3.83
C ALA A 48 15.39 -2.53 -4.30
N GLY A 49 14.18 -2.12 -3.90
CA GLY A 49 12.93 -2.72 -4.36
C GLY A 49 12.72 -2.64 -5.87
N LEU A 50 12.92 -1.46 -6.46
CA LEU A 50 12.81 -1.27 -7.90
C LEU A 50 13.86 -2.09 -8.66
N ALA A 51 15.07 -2.25 -8.11
CA ALA A 51 16.13 -3.07 -8.69
C ALA A 51 15.80 -4.58 -8.69
N ARG A 52 14.85 -5.04 -7.87
CA ARG A 52 14.29 -6.41 -7.97
C ARG A 52 13.46 -6.61 -9.24
N ILE A 53 12.96 -5.52 -9.83
CA ILE A 53 12.04 -5.52 -10.98
C ILE A 53 12.75 -5.09 -12.26
N ALA A 54 13.69 -4.15 -12.21
CA ALA A 54 14.52 -3.79 -13.37
C ALA A 54 15.80 -3.06 -12.94
N ASP A 55 16.90 -3.34 -13.63
CA ASP A 55 18.20 -2.71 -13.35
C ASP A 55 18.23 -1.21 -13.63
N THR A 56 17.43 -0.72 -14.60
CA THR A 56 17.40 0.69 -15.02
C THR A 56 16.01 1.13 -15.48
N GLY A 57 15.82 2.44 -15.70
CA GLY A 57 14.60 2.98 -16.33
C GLY A 57 13.44 3.28 -15.38
N LEU A 58 13.65 3.13 -14.06
CA LEU A 58 12.63 3.36 -13.03
C LEU A 58 12.88 4.60 -12.16
N ASP A 59 13.87 5.45 -12.48
CA ASP A 59 14.16 6.66 -11.68
C ASP A 59 12.97 7.64 -11.64
N GLY A 60 12.18 7.73 -12.71
CA GLY A 60 10.95 8.53 -12.73
C GLY A 60 9.88 8.00 -11.77
N VAL A 61 9.79 6.68 -11.60
CA VAL A 61 8.87 6.03 -10.64
C VAL A 61 9.36 6.29 -9.21
N LEU A 62 10.67 6.17 -8.97
CA LEU A 62 11.26 6.50 -7.67
C LEU A 62 10.98 7.95 -7.27
N HIS A 63 11.27 8.91 -8.16
CA HIS A 63 11.01 10.33 -7.91
C HIS A 63 9.53 10.57 -7.59
N ARG A 64 8.62 9.95 -8.36
CA ARG A 64 7.18 10.06 -8.16
C ARG A 64 6.74 9.57 -6.78
N LEU A 65 7.19 8.39 -6.36
CA LEU A 65 6.85 7.81 -5.06
C LEU A 65 7.42 8.60 -3.86
N VAL A 66 8.58 9.23 -4.04
CA VAL A 66 9.20 10.08 -3.00
C VAL A 66 8.47 11.43 -2.87
N ALA A 67 8.05 12.02 -3.99
CA ALA A 67 7.41 13.33 -4.00
C ALA A 67 5.93 13.27 -3.61
N ASP A 68 5.17 12.34 -4.22
CA ASP A 68 3.71 12.37 -4.18
C ASP A 68 3.14 11.51 -3.04
N VAL A 69 3.96 10.74 -2.34
CA VAL A 69 3.57 10.00 -1.14
C VAL A 69 4.47 10.47 0.00
N PRO A 70 4.07 11.48 0.78
CA PRO A 70 4.85 11.91 1.94
C PRO A 70 4.94 10.77 2.96
N GLN A 71 6.08 10.63 3.63
CA GLN A 71 6.18 9.70 4.75
C GLN A 71 5.45 10.22 5.99
N GLY A 72 4.84 9.33 6.75
CA GLY A 72 3.94 9.66 7.84
C GLY A 72 2.57 10.16 7.40
N CYS A 73 2.24 10.10 6.10
CA CYS A 73 0.91 10.49 5.66
C CYS A 73 -0.17 9.54 6.20
N VAL A 74 -1.38 10.07 6.40
CA VAL A 74 -2.53 9.35 6.96
C VAL A 74 -2.83 8.02 6.24
N THR A 75 -2.56 7.94 4.94
CA THR A 75 -2.78 6.74 4.13
C THR A 75 -1.69 5.68 4.28
N GLU A 76 -0.51 6.03 4.81
CA GLU A 76 0.62 5.11 4.91
C GLU A 76 0.36 3.98 5.89
N ARG A 77 -0.15 4.32 7.08
CA ARG A 77 -0.47 3.29 8.08
C ARG A 77 -1.68 2.46 7.66
N LEU A 78 -2.66 3.09 7.00
CA LEU A 78 -3.82 2.39 6.46
C LEU A 78 -3.41 1.43 5.33
N ALA A 79 -2.47 1.81 4.48
CA ALA A 79 -1.93 0.92 3.44
C ALA A 79 -1.28 -0.33 4.03
N ALA A 80 -0.49 -0.19 5.10
CA ALA A 80 0.13 -1.32 5.80
C ALA A 80 -0.91 -2.25 6.47
N LEU A 81 -2.04 -1.70 6.90
CA LEU A 81 -3.16 -2.44 7.46
C LEU A 81 -3.97 -3.19 6.39
N LEU A 82 -4.31 -2.51 5.29
CA LEU A 82 -5.21 -3.05 4.27
C LEU A 82 -4.49 -3.94 3.24
N ARG A 83 -3.20 -3.72 3.01
CA ARG A 83 -2.42 -4.47 2.00
C ARG A 83 -1.11 -5.03 2.57
N PRO A 84 -1.15 -5.77 3.69
CA PRO A 84 0.04 -6.45 4.17
C PRO A 84 0.43 -7.57 3.19
N PRO A 85 1.71 -7.92 3.09
CA PRO A 85 2.17 -8.97 2.18
C PRO A 85 1.58 -10.35 2.47
N GLU A 86 1.05 -10.60 3.67
CA GLU A 86 0.50 -11.88 4.10
C GLU A 86 -0.99 -12.07 3.80
N LEU A 87 -1.72 -11.01 3.42
CA LEU A 87 -3.16 -11.05 3.18
C LEU A 87 -3.52 -10.43 1.83
N ALA A 88 -4.64 -10.88 1.27
CA ALA A 88 -5.25 -10.27 0.11
C ALA A 88 -6.77 -10.30 0.27
N TRP A 89 -7.41 -9.15 0.10
CA TRP A 89 -8.86 -8.99 0.30
C TRP A 89 -9.61 -8.89 -1.02
N ASP A 90 -10.93 -8.88 -0.92
CA ASP A 90 -11.74 -8.29 -1.98
C ASP A 90 -11.46 -6.80 -2.07
N GLU A 91 -11.24 -6.30 -3.28
CA GLU A 91 -11.05 -4.87 -3.49
C GLU A 91 -12.27 -4.06 -3.03
N ALA A 92 -13.48 -4.58 -3.20
CA ALA A 92 -14.68 -3.94 -2.67
C ALA A 92 -14.62 -3.79 -1.14
N GLN A 93 -14.04 -4.78 -0.45
CA GLN A 93 -13.86 -4.74 1.01
C GLN A 93 -12.75 -3.76 1.43
N GLU A 94 -11.62 -3.72 0.71
CA GLU A 94 -10.57 -2.72 0.94
C GLU A 94 -11.12 -1.29 0.78
N ILE A 95 -11.89 -1.06 -0.28
CA ILE A 95 -12.50 0.25 -0.58
C ILE A 95 -13.51 0.62 0.50
N ASP A 96 -14.34 -0.31 0.95
CA ASP A 96 -15.33 -0.07 2.01
C ASP A 96 -14.65 0.36 3.32
N TRP A 97 -13.59 -0.34 3.74
CA TRP A 97 -12.82 0.05 4.93
C TRP A 97 -12.11 1.40 4.76
N ALA A 98 -11.49 1.62 3.59
CA ALA A 98 -10.83 2.89 3.30
C ALA A 98 -11.82 4.07 3.26
N ALA A 99 -13.03 3.87 2.74
CA ALA A 99 -14.07 4.91 2.68
C ALA A 99 -14.55 5.31 4.07
N ARG A 100 -14.75 4.34 4.98
CA ARG A 100 -15.11 4.64 6.38
C ARG A 100 -13.99 5.39 7.10
N HIS A 101 -12.75 4.93 6.94
CA HIS A 101 -11.59 5.61 7.53
C HIS A 101 -11.45 7.04 7.00
N TRP A 102 -11.62 7.24 5.68
CA TRP A 102 -11.61 8.57 5.06
C TRP A 102 -12.69 9.49 5.64
N GLN A 103 -13.93 9.00 5.78
CA GLN A 103 -15.03 9.78 6.37
C GLN A 103 -14.72 10.20 7.82
N GLU A 104 -14.16 9.30 8.62
CA GLU A 104 -13.79 9.55 10.01
C GLU A 104 -12.65 10.57 10.11
N CYS A 105 -11.54 10.36 9.39
CA CYS A 105 -10.44 11.33 9.34
C CYS A 105 -10.88 12.71 8.83
N ARG A 106 -11.77 12.76 7.83
CA ARG A 106 -12.32 14.00 7.30
C ARG A 106 -13.14 14.74 8.35
N ALA A 107 -13.99 14.02 9.08
CA ALA A 107 -14.80 14.60 10.15
C ALA A 107 -13.94 15.12 11.33
N GLU A 108 -12.81 14.46 11.58
CA GLU A 108 -11.85 14.82 12.64
C GLU A 108 -10.85 15.91 12.20
N GLY A 109 -10.88 16.35 10.94
CA GLY A 109 -9.97 17.38 10.41
C GLY A 109 -8.52 16.90 10.22
N GLN A 110 -8.31 15.59 10.06
CA GLN A 110 -6.98 14.97 9.92
C GLN A 110 -6.45 14.92 8.48
N LEU A 111 -7.24 15.39 7.51
CA LEU A 111 -6.90 15.37 6.09
C LEU A 111 -6.57 16.77 5.60
N ASP A 112 -5.62 16.87 4.65
CA ASP A 112 -5.44 18.08 3.87
C ASP A 112 -6.65 18.35 2.96
N GLU A 113 -6.71 19.54 2.37
CA GLU A 113 -7.86 19.99 1.57
C GLU A 113 -8.15 19.07 0.37
N GLU A 114 -7.11 18.62 -0.33
CA GLU A 114 -7.24 17.76 -1.51
C GLU A 114 -7.80 16.39 -1.12
N LEU A 115 -7.21 15.76 -0.11
CA LEU A 115 -7.64 14.46 0.38
C LEU A 115 -9.02 14.53 1.06
N ALA A 116 -9.37 15.65 1.70
CA ALA A 116 -10.68 15.84 2.32
C ALA A 116 -11.80 16.07 1.29
N ALA A 117 -11.47 16.58 0.10
CA ALA A 117 -12.44 16.91 -0.94
C ALA A 117 -12.84 15.70 -1.79
N ASP A 118 -11.92 14.76 -2.02
CA ASP A 118 -12.16 13.62 -2.92
C ASP A 118 -11.62 12.30 -2.36
N PHE A 119 -12.53 11.34 -2.16
CA PHE A 119 -12.16 9.97 -1.78
C PHE A 119 -11.30 9.28 -2.85
N GLY A 120 -11.46 9.61 -4.13
CA GLY A 120 -10.64 9.08 -5.22
C GLY A 120 -9.16 9.45 -5.08
N GLU A 121 -8.86 10.68 -4.65
CA GLU A 121 -7.49 11.13 -4.35
C GLU A 121 -6.95 10.45 -3.08
N TYR A 122 -7.78 10.30 -2.05
CA TYR A 122 -7.44 9.54 -0.86
C TYR A 122 -7.08 8.08 -1.18
N TRP A 123 -7.92 7.41 -1.97
CA TRP A 123 -7.70 6.05 -2.41
C TRP A 123 -6.44 5.93 -3.26
N ARG A 124 -6.24 6.85 -4.22
CA ARG A 124 -5.00 6.90 -5.02
C ARG A 124 -3.76 6.98 -4.13
N ARG A 125 -3.76 7.90 -3.16
CA ARG A 125 -2.64 8.09 -2.24
C ARG A 125 -2.39 6.81 -1.42
N LEU A 126 -3.44 6.15 -0.95
CA LEU A 126 -3.35 4.86 -0.26
C LEU A 126 -2.71 3.78 -1.12
N GLU A 127 -3.12 3.63 -2.37
CA GLU A 127 -2.51 2.63 -3.25
C GLU A 127 -1.04 2.92 -3.53
N TRP A 128 -0.68 4.19 -3.64
CA TRP A 128 0.71 4.59 -3.85
C TRP A 128 1.54 4.41 -2.58
N SER A 129 0.95 4.63 -1.40
CA SER A 129 1.55 4.26 -0.11
C SER A 129 1.82 2.76 -0.01
N ALA A 130 0.84 1.92 -0.40
CA ALA A 130 1.02 0.47 -0.42
C ALA A 130 2.13 0.05 -1.40
N LEU A 131 2.12 0.60 -2.61
CA LEU A 131 3.16 0.36 -3.62
C LEU A 131 4.56 0.68 -3.08
N ARG A 132 4.72 1.82 -2.40
CA ARG A 132 5.99 2.21 -1.77
C ARG A 132 6.45 1.18 -0.73
N GLN A 133 5.56 0.76 0.16
CA GLN A 133 5.85 -0.24 1.19
C GLN A 133 6.20 -1.60 0.57
N HIS A 134 5.45 -2.03 -0.45
CA HIS A 134 5.72 -3.28 -1.15
C HIS A 134 7.09 -3.30 -1.81
N LEU A 135 7.50 -2.19 -2.44
CA LEU A 135 8.84 -2.05 -3.01
C LEU A 135 9.93 -2.11 -1.92
N VAL A 136 9.74 -1.41 -0.79
CA VAL A 136 10.68 -1.50 0.35
C VAL A 136 10.83 -2.95 0.83
N LEU A 137 9.73 -3.67 1.03
CA LEU A 137 9.73 -5.06 1.47
C LEU A 137 10.38 -6.00 0.44
N LEU A 138 10.15 -5.77 -0.86
CA LEU A 138 10.84 -6.50 -1.93
C LEU A 138 12.35 -6.30 -1.87
N GLY A 139 12.81 -5.06 -1.67
CA GLY A 139 14.24 -4.75 -1.53
C GLY A 139 14.88 -5.39 -0.31
N GLN A 140 14.08 -5.67 0.73
CA GLN A 140 14.50 -6.35 1.96
C GLN A 140 14.48 -7.88 1.84
N GLY A 141 13.99 -8.45 0.74
CA GLY A 141 13.91 -9.90 0.56
C GLY A 141 12.80 -10.56 1.37
N HIS A 142 11.64 -9.89 1.51
CA HIS A 142 10.49 -10.43 2.22
C HIS A 142 10.03 -11.80 1.64
N PRO A 143 9.65 -12.79 2.48
CA PRO A 143 9.31 -14.14 2.01
C PRO A 143 8.11 -14.20 1.06
N GLU A 144 7.13 -13.31 1.21
CA GLU A 144 5.96 -13.21 0.31
C GLU A 144 6.25 -12.45 -1.01
N GLU A 145 7.44 -12.63 -1.58
CA GLU A 145 7.89 -11.89 -2.78
C GLU A 145 6.89 -11.96 -3.94
N ARG A 146 6.34 -13.15 -4.22
CA ARG A 146 5.37 -13.33 -5.31
C ARG A 146 4.11 -12.48 -5.11
N ARG A 147 3.60 -12.38 -3.87
CA ARG A 147 2.40 -11.59 -3.57
C ARG A 147 2.68 -10.10 -3.65
N LEU A 148 3.85 -9.69 -3.15
CA LEU A 148 4.32 -8.32 -3.31
C LEU A 148 4.39 -7.92 -4.79
N LEU A 149 5.03 -8.72 -5.65
CA LEU A 149 5.11 -8.45 -7.09
C LEU A 149 3.73 -8.33 -7.74
N ALA A 150 2.78 -9.18 -7.35
CA ALA A 150 1.40 -9.11 -7.84
C ALA A 150 0.67 -7.83 -7.39
N HIS A 151 0.85 -7.36 -6.15
CA HIS A 151 0.30 -6.07 -5.71
C HIS A 151 0.91 -4.89 -6.47
N VAL A 152 2.22 -4.94 -6.72
CA VAL A 152 2.93 -3.93 -7.52
C VAL A 152 2.42 -3.95 -8.97
N ALA A 153 2.18 -5.13 -9.56
CA ALA A 153 1.60 -5.28 -10.89
C ALA A 153 0.18 -4.70 -10.97
N LYS A 154 -0.68 -5.01 -9.99
CA LYS A 154 -2.04 -4.47 -9.90
C LYS A 154 -2.05 -2.94 -9.84
N THR A 155 -1.24 -2.37 -8.95
CA THR A 155 -1.20 -0.91 -8.75
C THR A 155 -0.60 -0.20 -9.97
N SER A 156 0.52 -0.72 -10.51
CA SER A 156 1.16 -0.12 -11.68
C SER A 156 0.31 -0.17 -12.95
N SER A 157 -0.59 -1.14 -13.07
CA SER A 157 -1.54 -1.26 -14.18
C SER A 157 -2.65 -0.21 -14.15
N ARG A 158 -2.98 0.32 -12.98
CA ARG A 158 -4.07 1.29 -12.80
C ARG A 158 -3.67 2.72 -13.12
N TYR A 159 -2.41 3.09 -12.84
CA TYR A 159 -1.96 4.47 -12.90
C TYR A 159 -0.96 4.69 -14.04
N VAL A 160 -1.30 5.60 -14.96
CA VAL A 160 -0.42 6.01 -16.07
C VAL A 160 0.96 6.47 -15.58
N ALA A 161 1.01 7.09 -14.39
CA ALA A 161 2.26 7.50 -13.74
C ALA A 161 3.27 6.36 -13.54
N PHE A 162 2.80 5.10 -13.47
CA PHE A 162 3.61 3.91 -13.28
C PHE A 162 3.75 3.05 -14.54
N GLY A 163 3.46 3.59 -15.72
CA GLY A 163 3.63 2.91 -17.00
C GLY A 163 5.01 2.25 -17.22
N PRO A 164 6.15 2.89 -16.85
CA PRO A 164 7.46 2.24 -16.90
C PRO A 164 7.56 0.99 -15.99
N LEU A 165 7.01 1.07 -14.77
CA LEU A 165 6.99 -0.05 -13.83
C LEU A 165 6.12 -1.20 -14.32
N LYS A 166 4.93 -0.89 -14.87
CA LYS A 166 4.05 -1.88 -15.50
C LYS A 166 4.79 -2.66 -16.59
N ARG A 167 5.42 -1.95 -17.52
CA ARG A 167 6.14 -2.58 -18.65
C ARG A 167 7.30 -3.45 -18.18
N ALA A 168 8.03 -3.02 -17.17
CA ALA A 168 9.12 -3.80 -16.59
C ALA A 168 8.61 -5.11 -15.96
N LEU A 169 7.52 -5.04 -15.19
CA LEU A 169 6.87 -6.21 -14.61
C LEU A 169 6.31 -7.15 -15.66
N GLU A 170 5.63 -6.62 -16.68
CA GLU A 170 5.03 -7.43 -17.76
C GLU A 170 6.10 -8.18 -18.56
N ALA A 171 7.30 -7.62 -18.71
CA ALA A 171 8.42 -8.27 -19.37
C ALA A 171 9.02 -9.43 -18.56
N GLN A 172 8.98 -9.38 -17.23
CA GLN A 172 9.61 -10.39 -16.35
C GLN A 172 8.61 -11.38 -15.75
N HIS A 173 7.39 -10.92 -15.52
CA HIS A 173 6.30 -11.63 -14.84
C HIS A 173 4.99 -11.48 -15.62
N PRO A 174 4.92 -11.97 -16.88
CA PRO A 174 3.72 -11.86 -17.69
C PRO A 174 2.50 -12.52 -17.04
N GLU A 175 2.70 -13.49 -16.14
CA GLU A 175 1.60 -14.21 -15.48
C GLU A 175 0.71 -13.31 -14.61
N PHE A 176 1.20 -12.16 -14.15
CA PHE A 176 0.40 -11.20 -13.38
C PHE A 176 -0.53 -10.34 -14.26
N PHE A 177 -0.39 -10.43 -15.57
CA PHE A 177 -1.16 -9.64 -16.56
C PHE A 177 -2.10 -10.51 -17.38
N GLU A 178 -2.16 -11.81 -17.08
CA GLU A 178 -3.12 -12.72 -17.70
C GLU A 178 -4.55 -12.43 -17.24
N LEU A 179 -5.50 -12.58 -18.16
CA LEU A 179 -6.93 -12.43 -17.87
C LEU A 179 -7.35 -13.44 -16.79
N GLY A 180 -7.94 -12.94 -15.70
CA GLY A 180 -8.43 -13.77 -14.60
C GLY A 180 -7.43 -14.01 -13.48
N PHE A 181 -6.22 -13.44 -13.54
CA PHE A 181 -5.29 -13.49 -12.41
C PHE A 181 -5.91 -12.88 -11.14
N SER A 182 -5.83 -13.62 -10.03
CA SER A 182 -6.33 -13.24 -8.72
C SER A 182 -5.31 -13.63 -7.66
N LEU A 183 -5.16 -12.78 -6.63
CA LEU A 183 -4.38 -13.07 -5.43
C LEU A 183 -5.16 -13.85 -4.36
N ARG A 184 -6.49 -13.95 -4.53
CA ARG A 184 -7.37 -14.83 -3.74
C ARG A 184 -7.47 -16.19 -4.38
#